data_AF-A0A2C9M7A0-F1
#
_entry.id   AF-A0A2C9M7A0-F1
#
_cell.length_a   1.000
_cell.length_b   1.000
_cell.length_c   1.000
_cell.angle_alpha   90.00
_cell.angle_beta   90.00
_cell.angle_gamma   90.00
#
_symmetry.space_group_name_H-M   'P 1'
#
loop_
_entity.id
_entity.type
_entity.pdbx_description
1 polymer ?
#
loop_
_entity_poly.entity_id
_entity_poly.type
_entity_poly.pdbx_seq_one_letter_code
_entity_poly.pdbx_strand_id
1 'polypeptide(L)'
;MTVSENLLCQAAHNLNVLMDTFQWLQERPTFMREVCLLVDRIVEKLFHSTSHGLTNKYRRKQLLTKMLQQLARSKSLPLLLIILDSLVECVENLCLLLNRSQATQQLVDANLYNNGYFLVVSMELIMKQWMEECPVSTETLQECQGRLDQAILLVKDSFPLVAHAFFRVSSLCEIIIQNR
;
A
#
# COMPACT_ATOMS: atom_id res chain seq x y z
N MET A 1 -23.89 5.06 -6.76
CA MET A 1 -23.38 6.44 -6.75
C MET A 1 -21.86 6.40 -6.77
N THR A 2 -21.20 7.08 -7.71
CA THR A 2 -19.74 7.25 -7.74
C THR A 2 -19.34 8.37 -6.78
N VAL A 3 -18.56 8.05 -5.75
CA VAL A 3 -17.93 9.07 -4.89
C VAL A 3 -17.02 9.94 -5.76
N SER A 4 -17.16 11.27 -5.67
CA SER A 4 -16.35 12.17 -6.50
C SER A 4 -14.88 12.18 -6.07
N GLU A 5 -13.98 12.44 -7.02
CA GLU A 5 -12.53 12.45 -6.78
C GLU A 5 -12.13 13.45 -5.69
N ASN A 6 -12.77 14.62 -5.72
CA ASN A 6 -12.54 15.69 -4.76
C ASN A 6 -12.96 15.28 -3.34
N LEU A 7 -14.02 14.49 -3.19
CA LEU A 7 -14.51 14.06 -1.88
C LEU A 7 -13.54 13.12 -1.17
N LEU A 8 -12.90 12.19 -1.89
CA LEU A 8 -11.91 11.28 -1.30
C LEU A 8 -10.62 12.02 -0.93
N CYS A 9 -10.12 12.86 -1.84
CA CYS A 9 -8.95 13.69 -1.59
C CYS A 9 -9.17 14.63 -0.40
N GLN A 10 -10.37 15.23 -0.31
CA GLN A 10 -10.72 16.13 0.77
C GLN A 10 -10.96 15.40 2.10
N ALA A 11 -11.50 14.18 2.08
CA ALA A 11 -11.61 13.35 3.29
C ALA A 11 -10.22 12.97 3.83
N ALA A 12 -9.29 12.56 2.96
CA ALA A 12 -7.91 12.28 3.36
C ALA A 12 -7.19 13.51 3.89
N HIS A 13 -7.35 14.65 3.23
CA HIS A 13 -6.84 15.92 3.70
C HIS A 13 -7.41 16.29 5.07
N ASN A 14 -8.73 16.16 5.27
CA ASN A 14 -9.38 16.47 6.54
C ASN A 14 -8.93 15.53 7.68
N LEU A 15 -8.78 14.23 7.39
CA LEU A 15 -8.23 13.27 8.34
C LEU A 15 -6.81 13.65 8.74
N ASN A 16 -5.99 14.03 7.76
CA ASN A 16 -4.64 14.48 8.00
C ASN A 16 -4.61 15.75 8.86
N VAL A 17 -5.42 16.76 8.52
CA VAL A 17 -5.54 18.00 9.30
C VAL A 17 -5.98 17.69 10.73
N LEU A 18 -6.92 16.78 10.94
CA LEU A 18 -7.34 16.33 12.28
C LEU A 18 -6.18 15.68 13.04
N MET A 19 -5.44 14.76 12.41
CA MET A 19 -4.32 14.06 13.05
C MET A 19 -3.15 15.00 13.37
N ASP A 20 -2.89 16.00 12.53
CA ASP A 20 -1.82 16.97 12.74
C ASP A 20 -2.21 18.04 13.77
N THR A 21 -3.47 18.51 13.74
CA THR A 21 -3.97 19.53 14.68
C THR A 21 -4.13 18.96 16.09
N PHE A 22 -4.50 17.69 16.20
CA PHE A 22 -4.75 17.02 17.47
C PHE A 22 -3.85 15.80 17.61
N GLN A 23 -2.54 16.03 17.80
CA GLN A 23 -1.54 14.96 17.93
C GLN A 23 -1.89 13.91 19.00
N TRP A 24 -2.54 14.32 20.10
CA TRP A 24 -3.02 13.41 21.15
C TRP A 24 -4.03 12.35 20.66
N LEU A 25 -4.70 12.56 19.52
CA LEU A 25 -5.56 11.54 18.90
C LEU A 25 -4.75 10.33 18.43
N GLN A 26 -3.50 10.53 18.03
CA GLN A 26 -2.61 9.45 17.60
C GLN A 26 -2.25 8.51 18.76
N GLU A 27 -2.28 9.04 19.99
CA GLU A 27 -2.04 8.28 21.22
C GLU A 27 -3.30 7.55 21.71
N ARG A 28 -4.47 7.75 21.08
CA ARG A 28 -5.73 7.08 21.43
C ARG A 28 -5.87 5.77 20.66
N PRO A 29 -5.78 4.59 21.31
CA PRO A 29 -5.84 3.30 20.62
C PRO A 29 -7.15 3.05 19.86
N THR A 30 -8.27 3.59 20.37
CA THR A 30 -9.59 3.47 19.74
C THR A 30 -9.67 4.24 18.43
N PHE A 31 -9.15 5.46 18.39
CA PHE A 31 -9.11 6.28 17.18
C PHE A 31 -8.20 5.65 16.13
N MET A 32 -6.99 5.25 16.52
CA MET A 32 -6.06 4.59 15.60
C MET A 32 -6.63 3.28 15.04
N ARG A 33 -7.37 2.51 15.85
CA ARG A 33 -8.08 1.32 15.37
C ARG A 33 -9.12 1.67 14.29
N GLU A 34 -9.89 2.74 14.44
CA GLU A 34 -10.86 3.18 13.44
C GLU A 34 -10.18 3.65 12.15
N VAL A 35 -9.03 4.33 12.26
CA VAL A 35 -8.21 4.73 11.11
C VAL A 35 -7.69 3.50 10.36
N CYS A 36 -7.12 2.51 11.06
CA CYS A 36 -6.69 1.25 10.44
C CYS A 36 -7.86 0.56 9.73
N LEU A 37 -9.00 0.40 10.40
CA LEU A 37 -10.20 -0.23 9.80
C LEU A 37 -10.71 0.53 8.56
N LEU A 38 -10.58 1.85 8.53
CA LEU A 38 -10.94 2.65 7.36
C LEU A 38 -9.97 2.39 6.20
N VAL A 39 -8.67 2.36 6.48
CA VAL A 39 -7.63 2.05 5.49
C VAL A 39 -7.85 0.65 4.92
N ASP A 40 -8.02 -0.36 5.78
CA ASP A 40 -8.24 -1.75 5.39
C ASP A 40 -9.48 -1.88 4.48
N ARG A 41 -10.59 -1.22 4.82
CA ARG A 41 -11.81 -1.23 4.00
C ARG A 41 -11.63 -0.53 2.66
N ILE A 42 -10.81 0.51 2.59
CA ILE A 42 -10.49 1.20 1.33
C ILE A 42 -9.66 0.27 0.44
N VAL A 43 -8.61 -0.33 1.01
CA VAL A 43 -7.75 -1.32 0.38
C VAL A 43 -8.58 -2.50 -0.14
N GLU A 44 -9.39 -3.13 0.71
CA GLU A 44 -10.27 -4.25 0.37
C GLU A 44 -11.19 -3.92 -0.83
N LYS A 45 -11.84 -2.75 -0.83
CA LYS A 45 -12.72 -2.31 -1.93
C LYS A 45 -11.99 -2.04 -3.26
N LEU A 46 -10.67 -1.93 -3.26
CA LEU A 46 -9.85 -1.75 -4.45
C LEU A 46 -9.42 -3.09 -5.07
N PHE A 47 -9.22 -4.10 -4.23
CA PHE A 47 -8.84 -5.44 -4.66
C PHE A 47 -10.04 -6.34 -4.95
N HIS A 48 -11.19 -6.10 -4.30
CA HIS A 48 -12.42 -6.88 -4.52
C HIS A 48 -13.29 -6.34 -5.66
N SER A 49 -13.80 -7.26 -6.48
CA SER A 49 -14.71 -6.96 -7.58
C SER A 49 -16.12 -6.68 -7.08
N THR A 50 -16.50 -5.41 -6.96
CA THR A 50 -17.93 -5.06 -7.01
C THR A 50 -18.45 -5.27 -8.43
N SER A 51 -19.65 -5.82 -8.57
CA SER A 51 -20.39 -6.20 -9.79
C SER A 51 -20.61 -5.10 -10.85
N HIS A 52 -19.99 -3.93 -10.70
CA HIS A 52 -20.13 -2.77 -11.57
C HIS A 52 -18.82 -2.45 -12.31
N GLY A 53 -18.54 -3.17 -13.40
CA GLY A 53 -17.69 -2.76 -14.53
C GLY A 53 -16.18 -2.54 -14.26
N LEU A 54 -15.33 -3.02 -15.19
CA LEU A 54 -13.87 -2.86 -15.14
C LEU A 54 -13.41 -1.39 -15.11
N THR A 55 -14.15 -0.48 -15.76
CA THR A 55 -13.83 0.96 -15.85
C THR A 55 -13.86 1.68 -14.49
N ASN A 56 -14.65 1.18 -13.53
CA ASN A 56 -14.75 1.77 -12.19
C ASN A 56 -13.53 1.41 -11.32
N LYS A 57 -12.88 0.27 -11.56
CA LYS A 57 -11.73 -0.22 -10.77
C LYS A 57 -10.47 0.61 -11.00
N TYR A 58 -10.09 0.85 -12.26
CA TYR A 58 -8.90 1.64 -12.61
C TYR A 58 -9.01 3.08 -12.09
N ARG A 59 -10.19 3.68 -12.19
CA ARG A 59 -10.44 5.02 -11.66
C ARG A 59 -10.29 5.08 -10.14
N ARG A 60 -10.82 4.10 -9.40
CA ARG A 60 -10.66 4.02 -7.93
C ARG A 60 -9.19 3.86 -7.51
N LYS A 61 -8.42 3.03 -8.24
CA LYS A 61 -6.98 2.88 -8.01
C LYS A 61 -6.22 4.18 -8.26
N GLN A 62 -6.45 4.85 -9.40
CA GLN A 62 -5.86 6.16 -9.68
C GLN A 62 -6.20 7.19 -8.60
N LEU A 63 -7.43 7.14 -8.08
CA LEU A 63 -7.84 8.02 -6.99
C LEU A 63 -7.11 7.76 -5.69
N LEU A 64 -6.92 6.49 -5.35
CA LEU A 64 -6.12 6.16 -4.17
C LEU A 64 -4.67 6.59 -4.36
N THR A 65 -4.07 6.38 -5.53
CA THR A 65 -2.71 6.87 -5.80
C THR A 65 -2.60 8.37 -5.60
N LYS A 66 -3.58 9.17 -6.08
CA LYS A 66 -3.61 10.62 -5.85
C LYS A 66 -3.81 10.98 -4.37
N MET A 67 -4.64 10.24 -3.65
CA MET A 67 -4.86 10.41 -2.22
C MET A 67 -3.59 10.12 -1.42
N LEU A 68 -2.91 9.02 -1.74
CA LEU A 68 -1.61 8.65 -1.18
C LEU A 68 -0.54 9.70 -1.48
N GLN A 69 -0.53 10.28 -2.69
CA GLN A 69 0.37 11.39 -3.01
C GLN A 69 0.10 12.64 -2.17
N GLN A 70 -1.16 12.94 -1.87
CA GLN A 70 -1.51 14.06 -0.99
C GLN A 70 -1.14 13.78 0.46
N LEU A 71 -1.43 12.57 0.96
CA LEU A 71 -1.08 12.14 2.32
C LEU A 71 0.43 12.04 2.53
N ALA A 72 1.14 11.59 1.50
CA ALA A 72 2.58 11.61 1.45
C ALA A 72 3.04 13.05 1.74
N ARG A 73 2.66 14.00 0.88
CA ARG A 73 3.06 15.42 1.03
C ARG A 73 2.69 16.06 2.36
N SER A 74 1.68 15.58 3.06
CA SER A 74 1.16 16.21 4.28
C SER A 74 1.89 15.85 5.56
N LYS A 75 3.00 15.09 5.48
CA LYS A 75 3.91 14.77 6.61
C LYS A 75 3.26 14.02 7.79
N SER A 76 2.05 13.48 7.69
CA SER A 76 1.49 12.67 8.78
C SER A 76 2.05 11.25 8.76
N LEU A 77 3.17 11.10 9.46
CA LEU A 77 4.05 9.93 9.48
C LEU A 77 3.35 8.62 9.93
N PRO A 78 2.49 8.62 10.97
CA PRO A 78 1.84 7.39 11.43
C PRO A 78 0.83 6.82 10.43
N LEU A 79 0.13 7.70 9.71
CA LEU A 79 -0.85 7.29 8.70
C LEU A 79 -0.16 6.65 7.49
N LEU A 80 0.97 7.20 7.06
CA LEU A 80 1.77 6.62 5.99
C LEU A 80 2.37 5.27 6.36
N LEU A 81 2.75 5.07 7.62
CA LEU A 81 3.22 3.78 8.11
C LEU A 81 2.12 2.72 8.09
N ILE A 82 0.92 3.04 8.58
CA ILE A 82 -0.24 2.12 8.55
C ILE A 82 -0.57 1.73 7.11
N ILE A 83 -0.60 2.72 6.21
CA ILE A 83 -0.85 2.47 4.80
C ILE A 83 0.22 1.56 4.19
N LEU A 84 1.50 1.81 4.49
CA LEU A 84 2.57 0.96 3.98
C LEU A 84 2.42 -0.48 4.46
N ASP A 85 2.13 -0.68 5.75
CA ASP A 85 1.95 -2.01 6.33
C ASP A 85 0.78 -2.77 5.66
N SER A 86 -0.37 -2.11 5.49
CA SER A 86 -1.51 -2.69 4.75
C SER A 86 -1.15 -3.00 3.29
N LEU A 87 -0.30 -2.20 2.64
CA LEU A 87 0.17 -2.47 1.27
C LEU A 87 1.12 -3.67 1.22
N VAL A 88 2.02 -3.84 2.20
CA VAL A 88 2.90 -5.01 2.33
C VAL A 88 2.07 -6.28 2.50
N GLU A 89 1.06 -6.26 3.38
CA GLU A 89 0.16 -7.39 3.57
C GLU A 89 -0.57 -7.76 2.26
N CYS A 90 -0.95 -6.76 1.46
CA CYS A 90 -1.52 -7.02 0.13
C CYS A 90 -0.53 -7.67 -0.83
N VAL A 91 0.77 -7.32 -0.77
CA VAL A 91 1.81 -7.97 -1.57
C VAL A 91 2.00 -9.43 -1.13
N GLU A 92 2.07 -9.69 0.17
CA GLU A 92 2.16 -11.06 0.73
C GLU A 92 0.99 -11.93 0.24
N ASN A 93 -0.23 -11.42 0.39
CA ASN A 93 -1.44 -12.11 -0.06
C ASN A 93 -1.45 -12.35 -1.58
N LEU A 94 -1.01 -11.37 -2.37
CA LEU A 94 -0.92 -11.50 -3.82
C LEU A 94 0.11 -12.57 -4.22
N CYS A 95 1.29 -12.57 -3.61
CA CYS A 95 2.32 -13.57 -3.87
C CYS A 95 1.86 -14.98 -3.48
N LEU A 96 1.16 -15.12 -2.35
CA LEU A 96 0.53 -16.39 -1.94
C LEU A 96 -0.49 -16.88 -2.96
N LEU A 97 -1.34 -16.00 -3.48
CA LEU A 97 -2.34 -16.35 -4.49
C LEU A 97 -1.69 -16.78 -5.81
N LEU A 98 -0.64 -16.08 -6.26
CA LEU A 98 0.11 -16.44 -7.46
C LEU A 98 0.80 -17.80 -7.31
N ASN A 99 1.48 -18.04 -6.18
CA ASN A 99 2.13 -19.31 -5.91
C ASN A 99 1.12 -20.47 -5.85
N ARG A 100 -0.04 -20.25 -5.20
CA ARG A 100 -1.13 -21.26 -5.18
C ARG A 100 -1.67 -21.55 -6.57
N SER A 101 -1.91 -20.51 -7.38
CA SER A 101 -2.38 -20.66 -8.77
C SER A 101 -1.43 -21.52 -9.60
N GLN A 102 -0.13 -21.34 -9.45
CA GLN A 102 0.85 -22.18 -10.10
C GLN A 102 0.75 -23.64 -9.64
N ALA A 103 0.70 -23.86 -8.31
CA ALA A 103 0.62 -25.20 -7.75
C ALA A 103 -0.65 -25.96 -8.20
N THR A 104 -1.76 -25.25 -8.39
CA THR A 104 -3.05 -25.82 -8.81
C THR A 104 -3.28 -25.78 -10.33
N GLN A 105 -2.37 -25.18 -11.11
CA GLN A 105 -2.52 -24.89 -12.53
C GLN A 105 -3.78 -24.08 -12.88
N GLN A 106 -4.40 -23.41 -11.91
CA GLN A 106 -5.56 -22.56 -12.14
C GLN A 106 -5.10 -21.21 -12.67
N LEU A 107 -5.65 -20.75 -13.78
CA LEU A 107 -5.31 -19.44 -14.35
C LEU A 107 -5.69 -18.31 -13.37
N VAL A 108 -4.71 -17.46 -13.06
CA VAL A 108 -4.95 -16.23 -12.30
C VAL A 108 -5.67 -15.19 -13.18
N ASP A 109 -6.64 -14.47 -12.62
CA ASP A 109 -7.28 -13.34 -13.30
C ASP A 109 -6.25 -12.26 -13.68
N ALA A 110 -6.32 -11.72 -14.90
CA ALA A 110 -5.50 -10.60 -15.37
C ALA A 110 -5.59 -9.36 -14.45
N ASN A 111 -6.67 -9.24 -13.67
CA ASN A 111 -6.80 -8.22 -12.65
C ASN A 111 -5.73 -8.31 -11.53
N LEU A 112 -5.17 -9.49 -11.24
CA LEU A 112 -4.12 -9.62 -10.22
C LEU A 112 -2.83 -8.89 -10.63
N TYR A 113 -2.43 -8.94 -11.89
CA TYR A 113 -1.24 -8.21 -12.35
C TYR A 113 -1.45 -6.69 -12.24
N ASN A 114 -2.66 -6.21 -12.58
CA ASN A 114 -3.04 -4.80 -12.39
C ASN A 114 -3.12 -4.40 -10.90
N ASN A 115 -3.39 -5.34 -10.01
CA ASN A 115 -3.34 -5.13 -8.56
C ASN A 115 -1.89 -5.03 -8.09
N GLY A 116 -1.01 -5.92 -8.55
CA GLY A 116 0.43 -5.90 -8.24
C GLY A 116 1.10 -4.61 -8.71
N TYR A 117 0.83 -4.15 -9.93
CA TYR A 117 1.35 -2.88 -10.42
C TYR A 117 0.91 -1.69 -9.55
N PHE A 118 -0.35 -1.67 -9.13
CA PHE A 118 -0.87 -0.62 -8.24
C PHE A 118 -0.18 -0.63 -6.87
N LEU A 119 0.09 -1.81 -6.30
CA LEU A 119 0.81 -1.96 -5.03
C LEU A 119 2.23 -1.39 -5.15
N VAL A 120 2.97 -1.79 -6.18
CA VAL A 120 4.34 -1.29 -6.44
C VAL A 120 4.36 0.23 -6.53
N VAL A 121 3.50 0.83 -7.36
CA VAL A 121 3.46 2.30 -7.54
C VAL A 121 3.11 3.01 -6.23
N SER A 122 2.17 2.47 -5.46
CA SER A 122 1.72 3.08 -4.20
C SER A 122 2.81 3.05 -3.14
N MET A 123 3.52 1.93 -3.00
CA MET A 123 4.63 1.78 -2.06
C MET A 123 5.84 2.63 -2.49
N GLU A 124 6.18 2.65 -3.78
CA GLU A 124 7.27 3.50 -4.29
C GLU A 124 7.02 4.98 -3.96
N LEU A 125 5.77 5.45 -4.03
CA LEU A 125 5.44 6.85 -3.71
C LEU A 125 5.72 7.19 -2.24
N ILE A 126 5.36 6.29 -1.32
CA ILE A 126 5.62 6.46 0.11
C ILE A 126 7.14 6.42 0.36
N MET A 127 7.82 5.41 -0.17
CA MET A 127 9.26 5.22 0.06
C MET A 127 10.11 6.35 -0.54
N LYS A 128 9.78 6.84 -1.74
CA LYS A 128 10.49 7.98 -2.35
C LYS A 128 10.44 9.23 -1.48
N GLN A 129 9.35 9.45 -0.75
CA GLN A 129 9.28 10.57 0.18
C GLN A 129 10.19 10.36 1.39
N TRP A 130 10.26 9.13 1.89
CA TRP A 130 11.09 8.78 3.03
C TRP A 130 12.60 8.71 2.71
N MET A 131 13.00 8.85 1.44
CA MET A 131 14.42 8.95 1.08
C MET A 131 15.10 10.20 1.63
N GLU A 132 14.36 11.30 1.81
CA GLU A 132 14.91 12.55 2.38
C GLU A 132 14.90 12.52 3.91
N GLU A 133 13.76 12.13 4.49
CA GLU A 133 13.58 12.03 5.94
C GLU A 133 12.57 10.92 6.23
N CYS A 134 13.08 9.74 6.57
CA CYS A 134 12.22 8.66 7.04
C CYS A 134 11.87 8.89 8.51
N PRO A 135 10.61 8.73 8.93
CA PRO A 135 10.19 8.87 10.32
C PRO A 135 10.14 7.56 11.11
N VAL A 136 10.20 6.43 10.41
CA VAL A 136 9.98 5.09 10.96
C VAL A 136 11.27 4.62 11.63
N SER A 137 11.25 3.74 12.64
CA SER A 137 12.50 3.15 13.14
C SER A 137 13.16 2.28 12.06
N THR A 138 14.48 2.14 12.10
CA THR A 138 15.21 1.24 11.19
C THR A 138 14.73 -0.21 11.33
N GLU A 139 14.42 -0.65 12.54
CA GLU A 139 13.90 -1.99 12.83
C GLU A 139 12.57 -2.27 12.13
N THR A 140 11.60 -1.34 12.20
CA THR A 140 10.31 -1.50 11.53
C THR A 140 10.44 -1.50 10.00
N LEU A 141 11.37 -0.71 9.45
CA LEU A 141 11.67 -0.77 8.01
C LEU A 141 12.32 -2.09 7.61
N GLN A 142 13.23 -2.63 8.42
CA GLN A 142 13.85 -3.94 8.18
C GLN A 142 12.82 -5.07 8.25
N GLU A 143 11.86 -5.01 9.17
CA GLU A 143 10.76 -5.96 9.24
C GLU A 143 9.89 -5.90 7.96
N CYS A 144 9.53 -4.69 7.53
CA CYS A 144 8.80 -4.46 6.28
C CYS A 144 9.57 -5.00 5.05
N GLN A 145 10.87 -4.72 4.96
CA GLN A 145 11.73 -5.24 3.90
C GLN A 145 11.79 -6.78 3.93
N GLY A 146 12.01 -7.37 5.10
CA GLY A 146 12.08 -8.83 5.26
C GLY A 146 10.79 -9.53 4.84
N ARG A 147 9.63 -8.96 5.19
CA ARG A 147 8.31 -9.44 4.74
C ARG A 147 8.16 -9.37 3.22
N LEU A 148 8.56 -8.27 2.59
CA LEU A 148 8.56 -8.13 1.14
C LEU A 148 9.48 -9.16 0.47
N ASP A 149 10.70 -9.34 0.98
CA ASP A 149 11.66 -10.29 0.42
C ASP A 149 11.15 -11.73 0.51
N GLN A 150 10.55 -12.11 1.64
CA GLN A 150 9.90 -13.40 1.79
C GLN A 150 8.76 -13.60 0.78
N ALA A 151 7.92 -12.58 0.59
CA ALA A 151 6.84 -12.63 -0.41
C ALA A 151 7.39 -12.76 -1.85
N ILE A 152 8.48 -12.07 -2.18
CA ILE A 152 9.15 -12.14 -3.48
C ILE A 152 9.70 -13.55 -3.72
N LEU A 153 10.34 -14.16 -2.72
CA LEU A 153 10.90 -15.51 -2.82
C LEU A 153 9.85 -16.55 -3.20
N LEU A 154 8.60 -16.39 -2.78
CA LEU A 154 7.50 -17.31 -3.12
C LEU A 154 7.17 -17.35 -4.62
N VAL A 155 7.47 -16.28 -5.35
CA VAL A 155 7.04 -16.12 -6.74
C VAL A 155 8.19 -15.90 -7.72
N LYS A 156 9.44 -15.77 -7.25
CA LYS A 156 10.58 -15.36 -8.09
C LYS A 156 10.83 -16.24 -9.30
N ASP A 157 10.72 -17.56 -9.13
CA ASP A 157 11.08 -18.52 -10.18
C ASP A 157 9.97 -18.64 -11.23
N SER A 158 8.73 -18.44 -10.80
CA SER A 158 7.53 -18.70 -11.58
C SER A 158 6.92 -17.45 -12.21
N PHE A 159 7.09 -16.31 -11.54
CA PHE A 159 6.62 -14.99 -11.97
C PHE A 159 7.75 -13.96 -11.84
N PRO A 160 8.86 -14.13 -12.58
CA PRO A 160 10.08 -13.32 -12.41
C PRO A 160 9.87 -11.82 -12.65
N LEU A 161 8.96 -11.45 -13.55
CA LEU A 161 8.62 -10.04 -13.80
C LEU A 161 7.88 -9.39 -12.62
N VAL A 162 7.00 -10.15 -11.96
CA VAL A 162 6.27 -9.69 -10.77
C VAL A 162 7.24 -9.56 -9.61
N ALA A 163 8.09 -10.56 -9.41
CA ALA A 163 9.14 -10.55 -8.41
C ALA A 163 10.11 -9.38 -8.60
N HIS A 164 10.52 -9.10 -9.85
CA HIS A 164 11.38 -7.96 -10.15
C HIS A 164 10.70 -6.61 -9.80
N ALA A 165 9.41 -6.47 -10.09
CA ALA A 165 8.68 -5.24 -9.77
C ALA A 165 8.61 -4.99 -8.25
N PHE A 166 8.33 -6.02 -7.46
CA PHE A 166 8.34 -5.91 -5.99
C PHE A 166 9.74 -5.75 -5.41
N PHE A 167 10.75 -6.38 -6.02
CA PHE A 167 12.15 -6.21 -5.62
C PHE A 167 12.60 -4.74 -5.69
N ARG A 168 12.12 -3.96 -6.67
CA ARG A 168 12.40 -2.52 -6.73
C ARG A 168 11.94 -1.77 -5.48
N VAL A 169 10.81 -2.17 -4.90
CA VAL A 169 10.29 -1.60 -3.66
C VAL A 169 11.16 -2.02 -2.47
N SER A 170 11.54 -3.30 -2.40
CA SER A 170 12.49 -3.78 -1.37
C SER A 170 13.83 -3.05 -1.42
N SER A 171 14.38 -2.81 -2.63
CA SER A 171 15.62 -2.04 -2.80
C SER A 171 15.48 -0.58 -2.34
N LEU A 172 14.31 0.05 -2.51
CA LEU A 172 14.08 1.39 -1.96
C LEU A 172 14.09 1.39 -0.43
N CYS A 173 13.49 0.38 0.21
CA CYS A 173 13.62 0.17 1.66
C CYS A 173 15.10 0.06 2.07
N GLU A 174 15.87 -0.77 1.37
CA GLU A 174 17.29 -0.98 1.66
C GLU A 174 18.09 0.33 1.61
N ILE A 175 17.88 1.13 0.56
CA ILE A 175 18.52 2.43 0.39
C ILE A 175 18.16 3.38 1.54
N ILE A 176 16.89 3.43 1.95
CA ILE A 176 16.45 4.27 3.06
C ILE A 176 17.10 3.81 4.38
N ILE A 177 17.21 2.51 4.60
CA ILE A 177 17.86 1.93 5.78
C ILE A 177 19.36 2.28 5.81
N GLN A 178 20.06 2.18 4.67
CA GLN A 178 21.50 2.43 4.59
C GLN A 178 21.88 3.91 4.75
N ASN A 179 20.97 4.84 4.42
CA ASN A 179 21.21 6.28 4.48
C ASN A 179 20.88 6.90 5.85
N ARG A 180 20.63 6.09 6.89
CA ARG A 180 20.28 6.53 8.25
C ARG A 180 21.31 6.07 9.26
#